data_AF-A0AAW9EEG5-F1
#
_entry.id   AF-A0AAW9EEG5-F1
#
_cell.length_a   1.000
_cell.length_b   1.000
_cell.length_c   1.000
_cell.angle_alpha   90.00
_cell.angle_beta   90.00
_cell.angle_gamma   90.00
#
_symmetry.space_group_name_H-M   'P 1'
#
loop_
_entity.id
_entity.type
_entity.pdbx_description
1 polymer ?
#
loop_
_entity_poly.entity_id
_entity_poly.type
_entity_poly.pdbx_seq_one_letter_code
_entity_poly.pdbx_strand_id
1 'polypeptide(L)' 'CSALNKGYQSKGVDITLNVSPEMMWLGEKNDFMEIMGNVLDNACKYCLEFVEINVSHDDNCVIITVDDDGPGVSPE' A
#
# COMPACT_ATOMS: atom_id res chain seq x y z
N CYS A 1 -6.08 -3.63 -6.77
CA CYS A 1 -5.95 -2.15 -6.71
C CYS A 1 -6.85 -1.39 -7.69
N SER A 2 -8.16 -1.70 -7.83
CA SER A 2 -9.02 -1.01 -8.80
C SER A 2 -9.77 0.22 -8.24
N ALA A 3 -9.98 0.30 -6.92
CA ALA A 3 -10.69 1.42 -6.30
C ALA A 3 -9.79 2.65 -6.10
N LEU A 4 -8.57 2.46 -5.58
CA LEU A 4 -7.59 3.54 -5.37
C LEU A 4 -7.14 4.16 -6.69
N ASN A 5 -6.84 3.33 -7.70
CA ASN A 5 -6.52 3.81 -9.05
C ASN A 5 -7.65 4.64 -9.68
N LYS A 6 -8.90 4.46 -9.26
CA LYS A 6 -10.03 5.29 -9.72
C LYS A 6 -10.15 6.61 -8.96
N GLY A 7 -9.89 6.59 -7.64
CA GLY A 7 -9.95 7.80 -6.81
C GLY A 7 -8.83 8.80 -7.10
N TYR A 8 -7.61 8.31 -7.32
CA TYR A 8 -6.41 9.14 -7.54
C TYR A 8 -5.98 9.25 -9.01
N GLN A 9 -6.82 8.78 -9.93
CA GLN A 9 -6.57 8.84 -11.37
C GLN A 9 -6.35 10.27 -11.89
N SER A 10 -7.03 11.25 -11.29
CA SER A 10 -6.88 12.67 -11.63
C SER A 10 -5.60 13.30 -11.11
N LYS A 11 -5.01 12.74 -10.03
CA LYS A 11 -3.71 13.15 -9.49
C LYS A 11 -2.55 12.54 -10.29
N GLY A 12 -2.80 11.45 -11.03
CA GLY A 12 -1.80 10.80 -11.87
C GLY A 12 -0.81 9.94 -11.09
N VAL A 13 -1.22 9.45 -9.91
CA VAL A 13 -0.36 8.60 -9.06
C VAL A 13 -0.10 7.26 -9.75
N ASP A 14 1.17 6.90 -9.88
CA ASP A 14 1.59 5.58 -10.32
C ASP A 14 1.75 4.65 -9.11
N ILE A 15 1.02 3.53 -9.13
CA ILE A 15 0.96 2.57 -8.04
C ILE A 15 1.52 1.24 -8.51
N THR A 16 2.65 0.85 -7.95
CA THR A 16 3.31 -0.43 -8.23
C THR A 16 3.07 -1.41 -7.09
N LEU A 17 2.80 -2.67 -7.43
CA LEU A 17 2.61 -3.76 -6.48
C LEU A 17 3.56 -4.91 -6.82
N ASN A 18 4.52 -5.14 -5.92
CA ASN A 18 5.47 -6.23 -5.99
C ASN A 18 5.06 -7.28 -4.96
N VAL A 19 4.36 -8.31 -5.41
CA VAL A 19 3.92 -9.44 -4.58
C VAL A 19 4.18 -10.75 -5.32
N SER A 20 4.71 -11.71 -4.59
CA SER A 20 4.88 -13.08 -5.05
C SER A 20 3.50 -13.72 -5.33
N PRO A 21 3.28 -14.35 -6.50
CA PRO A 21 2.01 -15.02 -6.81
C PRO A 21 1.64 -16.15 -5.83
N GLU A 22 2.64 -16.76 -5.20
CA GLU A 22 2.50 -17.82 -4.19
C GLU A 22 2.30 -17.28 -2.77
N MET A 23 2.31 -15.96 -2.57
CA MET A 23 2.07 -15.35 -1.27
C MET A 23 0.67 -15.72 -0.76
N MET A 24 0.63 -16.34 0.41
CA MET A 24 -0.60 -16.66 1.13
C MET A 24 -0.50 -16.19 2.57
N TRP A 25 -1.59 -15.64 3.07
CA TRP A 25 -1.73 -15.24 4.46
C TRP A 25 -3.07 -15.72 4.99
N LEU A 26 -3.07 -16.21 6.23
CA LEU A 26 -4.27 -16.61 6.93
C LEU A 26 -4.67 -15.51 7.91
N GLY A 27 -5.82 -14.89 7.67
CA GLY A 27 -6.38 -13.89 8.59
C GLY A 27 -7.72 -13.34 8.11
N GLU A 28 -8.27 -12.40 8.87
CA GLU A 28 -9.57 -11.80 8.59
C GLU A 28 -9.49 -10.79 7.46
N LYS A 29 -10.18 -11.09 6.36
CA LYS A 29 -10.14 -10.28 5.14
C LYS A 29 -10.61 -8.84 5.36
N ASN A 30 -11.64 -8.64 6.17
CA ASN A 30 -12.23 -7.31 6.37
C ASN A 30 -11.27 -6.40 7.14
N ASP A 31 -10.68 -6.91 8.22
CA ASP A 31 -9.69 -6.18 9.02
C ASP A 31 -8.47 -5.80 8.17
N PHE A 32 -8.00 -6.74 7.34
CA PHE A 32 -6.92 -6.47 6.39
C PHE A 32 -7.27 -5.36 5.40
N MET A 33 -8.47 -5.41 4.81
CA MET A 33 -8.93 -4.41 3.85
C MET A 33 -9.09 -3.03 4.49
N GLU A 34 -9.50 -2.94 5.75
CA GLU A 34 -9.64 -1.68 6.49
C GLU A 34 -8.26 -1.05 6.76
N ILE A 35 -7.32 -1.84 7.29
CA ILE A 35 -5.95 -1.38 7.57
C ILE A 35 -5.25 -0.94 6.28
N MET A 36 -5.26 -1.80 5.26
CA MET A 36 -4.63 -1.48 3.97
C MET A 36 -5.33 -0.31 3.27
N GLY A 37 -6.65 -0.19 3.39
CA GLY A 37 -7.39 0.94 2.85
C GLY A 37 -6.91 2.28 3.41
N ASN A 38 -6.74 2.35 4.74
CA ASN A 38 -6.25 3.56 5.41
C ASN A 38 -4.79 3.88 5.03
N VAL A 39 -3.90 2.89 5.05
CA VAL A 39 -2.48 3.08 4.73
C VAL A 39 -2.32 3.54 3.27
N LEU A 40 -2.98 2.86 2.33
CA LEU A 40 -2.87 3.19 0.91
C LEU A 40 -3.54 4.51 0.54
N ASP A 41 -4.64 4.88 1.21
CA ASP A 41 -5.25 6.20 1.02
C ASP A 41 -4.29 7.31 1.44
N ASN A 42 -3.63 7.16 2.60
CA ASN A 42 -2.62 8.13 3.05
C ASN A 42 -1.46 8.22 2.05
N ALA A 43 -0.89 7.10 1.62
CA ALA A 43 0.19 7.09 0.63
C ALA A 43 -0.23 7.84 -0.65
N CYS A 44 -1.39 7.52 -1.23
CA CYS A 44 -1.88 8.18 -2.44
C CYS A 44 -2.20 9.67 -2.24
N LYS A 45 -2.67 10.04 -1.04
CA LYS A 45 -3.01 11.42 -0.69
C LYS A 45 -1.76 12.28 -0.59
N TYR A 46 -0.71 11.79 0.06
CA TYR A 46 0.49 12.58 0.40
C TYR A 46 1.66 12.42 -0.57
N CYS A 47 1.68 11.38 -1.41
CA CYS A 47 2.68 11.21 -2.46
C CYS A 47 2.74 12.41 -3.41
N LEU A 48 3.84 12.55 -4.15
CA LEU A 48 3.91 13.46 -5.28
C LEU A 48 3.42 12.71 -6.53
N GLU A 49 4.05 11.58 -6.85
CA GLU A 49 3.81 10.83 -8.08
C GLU A 49 3.76 9.31 -7.86
N PHE A 50 4.48 8.77 -6.88
CA PHE A 50 4.69 7.32 -6.76
C PHE A 50 4.21 6.73 -5.44
N VAL A 51 3.62 5.54 -5.52
CA VAL A 51 3.39 4.65 -4.38
C VAL A 51 3.86 3.24 -4.74
N GLU A 52 4.79 2.69 -3.97
CA GLU A 52 5.28 1.32 -4.13
C GLU A 52 4.82 0.44 -2.98
N ILE A 53 4.26 -0.72 -3.31
CA ILE A 53 3.82 -1.73 -2.34
C ILE A 53 4.67 -2.97 -2.52
N ASN A 54 5.47 -3.30 -1.51
CA ASN A 54 6.31 -4.48 -1.49
C ASN A 54 5.78 -5.48 -0.47
N VAL A 55 5.53 -6.72 -0.90
CA VAL A 55 4.99 -7.78 -0.06
C VAL A 55 5.98 -8.93 0.00
N SER A 56 6.52 -9.15 1.20
CA SER A 56 7.46 -10.22 1.51
C SER A 56 6.96 -11.00 2.73
N HIS A 57 7.60 -12.12 3.04
CA HIS A 57 7.31 -12.87 4.26
C HIS A 57 8.61 -13.29 4.93
N ASP A 58 8.56 -13.47 6.24
CA ASP A 58 9.56 -14.21 6.99
C ASP A 58 8.94 -15.51 7.54
N ASP A 59 9.60 -16.17 8.49
CA ASP A 59 9.15 -17.46 9.03
C ASP A 59 7.81 -17.36 9.80
N ASN A 60 7.41 -16.17 10.25
CA ASN A 60 6.27 -15.99 11.15
C ASN A 60 5.22 -14.98 10.67
N CYS A 61 5.55 -14.11 9.71
CA CYS A 61 4.66 -13.05 9.29
C CYS A 61 4.79 -12.67 7.82
N VAL A 62 3.75 -11.99 7.32
CA VAL A 62 3.80 -11.26 6.06
C VAL A 62 4.17 -9.81 6.38
N ILE A 63 5.17 -9.32 5.66
CA ILE A 63 5.68 -7.96 5.77
C ILE A 63 5.20 -7.21 4.53
N ILE A 64 4.37 -6.19 4.75
CA ILE A 64 3.88 -5.30 3.71
C ILE A 64 4.49 -3.93 3.94
N THR A 65 5.27 -3.46 2.98
CA THR A 65 5.84 -2.12 2.99
C THR A 65 5.09 -1.27 1.97
N VAL A 66 4.70 -0.07 2.37
CA VAL A 66 4.06 0.92 1.51
C VAL A 66 4.93 2.17 1.57
N ASP A 67 5.59 2.48 0.46
CA ASP A 67 6.48 3.64 0.34
C ASP A 67 5.85 4.66 -0.61
N ASP A 68 5.96 5.94 -0.28
CA ASP A 68 5.55 7.06 -1.12
C ASP A 68 6.66 8.11 -1.23
N ASP A 69 6.62 8.90 -2.30
CA ASP A 69 7.57 9.97 -2.59
C ASP A 69 7.15 11.34 -2.02
N GLY A 70 6.23 11.35 -1.06
CA GLY A 70 5.73 12.54 -0.39
C GLY A 70 6.71 13.17 0.59
N PRO A 71 6.28 14.21 1.32
CA PRO A 71 7.14 14.94 2.27
C PRO A 71 7.53 14.13 3.53
N GLY A 72 7.00 12.91 3.67
CA GLY A 72 7.14 12.09 4.87
C GLY A 72 6.37 12.64 6.07
N VAL A 73 6.61 12.03 7.23
CA VAL A 73 6.01 12.43 8.51
C VAL A 73 7.10 13.03 9.40
N SER A 74 6.78 14.12 10.11
CA SER A 74 7.70 14.72 11.08
C SER A 74 8.09 13.68 12.15
N PRO A 75 9.37 13.57 12.55
CA PRO A 75 9.80 12.66 13.61
C PRO A 75 9.33 13.04 15.03
N GLU A 76 8.68 14.20 15.19
CA GLU A 76 8.28 14.81 16.46
C GLU A 76 6.88 14.41 16.93
#